data_AF-A0AAU0N4X8-F1
#
_entry.id   AF-A0AAU0N4X8-F1
#
_cell.length_a   1.000
_cell.length_b   1.000
_cell.length_c   1.000
_cell.angle_alpha   90.00
_cell.angle_beta   90.00
_cell.angle_gamma   90.00
#
_symmetry.space_group_name_H-M   'P 1'
#
loop_
_entity.id
_entity.type
_entity.pdbx_description
1 polymer ?
#
loop_
_entity_poly.entity_id
_entity_poly.type
_entity_poly.pdbx_seq_one_letter_code
_entity_poly.pdbx_strand_id
1 'polypeptide(L)'
;MSEALIVLDPAAEKSLQQQIREKLIQGILSGSIPAGHKMPSSRRMAEQLGVARNTVVIAYQQLVDDGFLVTRERSGFYVNETVSRQGVISHSGGLPHSEEDDRHFWRDHCNSVSVNRRALQNRPANWLQYPFPFVSNEYDPRIYPGAEWRECARDIFTGREVAQWATLGNNEDDRHLVEQICTCLLPRRGIYVDPGQVLLTSGIEQACYLLGELLLGNQRALALVKPAGGEVGEIFRRTGACILPLSQDADGPLLDENLKQADCLYLQPNAHNPTAVSSSLERRRLLLKQAREQGAVIIENDCDHDFCYHGNPLPPLKSMQGGSSVIYLYQFPKVIDPGLQLAFVVAPKPVIQRLRALRYTLRERVPALNQRLLAKFVAAGHLDAALFKITQQLKERWSALGEALMYHLPKLKVRRASCGTACWLELPEHIDAVQLQIRAEQNGLLLEAVSDGNAVRLGFSAIEADKIEGGVRVLAKLINGALQAEEETLEAASGRRLSAGDLQREMPGAVFLGTNTLGESYRIELKQDGTMLGYSRNDVEMDETDMGRWWLDGDQWVRQWRNWSYGRKASFFVVAEGHRIKWFNQAGKLIDAAVIASE
;
A
#
# COMPACT_ATOMS: atom_id res chain seq x y z
N MET A 1 -49.64 -16.16 -18.16
CA MET A 1 -49.13 -15.42 -16.98
C MET A 1 -47.62 -15.44 -17.09
N SER A 2 -46.97 -14.28 -17.22
CA SER A 2 -45.51 -14.20 -17.11
C SER A 2 -45.18 -14.24 -15.62
N GLU A 3 -44.77 -15.40 -15.10
CA GLU A 3 -44.15 -15.50 -13.78
C GLU A 3 -42.78 -14.83 -13.86
N ALA A 4 -42.72 -13.53 -13.58
CA ALA A 4 -41.46 -12.89 -13.27
C ALA A 4 -40.92 -13.55 -11.99
N LEU A 5 -39.98 -14.47 -12.14
CA LEU A 5 -39.27 -15.16 -11.05
C LEU A 5 -38.48 -14.13 -10.23
N ILE A 6 -39.14 -13.53 -9.24
CA ILE A 6 -38.47 -12.74 -8.21
C ILE A 6 -37.80 -13.73 -7.26
N VAL A 7 -36.50 -13.95 -7.47
CA VAL A 7 -35.66 -14.75 -6.58
C VAL A 7 -35.12 -13.83 -5.48
N LEU A 8 -35.38 -14.19 -4.22
CA LEU A 8 -34.87 -13.51 -3.03
C LEU A 8 -33.71 -14.31 -2.44
N ASP A 9 -32.69 -13.63 -1.94
CA ASP A 9 -31.55 -14.22 -1.24
C ASP A 9 -31.58 -13.85 0.24
N PRO A 10 -32.01 -14.75 1.15
CA PRO A 10 -32.02 -14.49 2.59
C PRO A 10 -30.63 -14.30 3.21
N ALA A 11 -29.55 -14.72 2.53
CA ALA A 11 -28.18 -14.62 3.03
C ALA A 11 -27.49 -13.30 2.63
N ALA A 12 -28.11 -12.48 1.77
CA ALA A 12 -27.59 -11.19 1.39
C ALA A 12 -27.65 -10.17 2.55
N GLU A 13 -26.70 -9.23 2.60
CA GLU A 13 -26.69 -8.14 3.60
C GLU A 13 -27.93 -7.21 3.51
N LYS A 14 -28.62 -7.21 2.36
CA LYS A 14 -29.80 -6.37 2.12
C LYS A 14 -31.07 -7.01 2.70
N SER A 15 -31.92 -6.18 3.32
CA SER A 15 -33.23 -6.63 3.80
C SER A 15 -34.10 -7.19 2.66
N LEU A 16 -34.94 -8.19 2.96
CA LEU A 16 -35.88 -8.77 1.99
C LEU A 16 -36.83 -7.71 1.38
N GLN A 17 -37.16 -6.67 2.15
CA GLN A 17 -37.99 -5.54 1.67
C GLN A 17 -37.29 -4.81 0.52
N GLN A 18 -36.00 -4.52 0.69
CA GLN A 18 -35.19 -3.85 -0.32
C GLN A 18 -35.02 -4.71 -1.57
N GLN A 19 -34.79 -6.02 -1.41
CA GLN A 19 -34.69 -6.94 -2.55
C GLN A 19 -35.98 -6.99 -3.38
N ILE A 20 -37.14 -7.05 -2.72
CA ILE A 20 -38.46 -7.01 -3.39
C ILE A 20 -38.62 -5.69 -4.15
N ARG A 21 -38.32 -4.56 -3.52
CA ARG A 21 -38.40 -3.23 -4.16
C ARG A 21 -37.49 -3.15 -5.39
N GLU A 22 -36.21 -3.53 -5.27
CA GLU A 22 -35.24 -3.50 -6.37
C GLU A 22 -35.70 -4.35 -7.56
N LYS A 23 -36.17 -5.59 -7.32
CA LYS A 23 -36.63 -6.49 -8.38
C LYS A 23 -37.90 -5.99 -9.07
N LEU A 24 -38.82 -5.39 -8.33
CA LEU A 24 -40.03 -4.78 -8.89
C LEU A 24 -39.71 -3.54 -9.73
N ILE A 25 -38.83 -2.67 -9.26
CA ILE A 25 -38.35 -1.52 -10.04
C ILE A 25 -37.68 -2.00 -11.33
N GLN A 26 -36.79 -3.00 -11.23
CA GLN A 26 -36.12 -3.56 -12.41
C GLN A 26 -37.14 -4.10 -13.42
N GLY A 27 -38.14 -4.87 -12.96
CA GLY A 27 -39.18 -5.41 -13.83
C GLY A 27 -40.07 -4.33 -14.47
N ILE A 28 -40.36 -3.24 -13.75
CA ILE A 28 -41.14 -2.11 -14.26
C ILE A 28 -40.32 -1.34 -15.32
N LEU A 29 -39.04 -1.06 -15.04
CA LEU A 29 -38.15 -0.30 -15.92
C LEU A 29 -37.70 -1.09 -17.15
N SER A 30 -37.52 -2.41 -17.05
CA SER A 30 -37.19 -3.28 -18.19
C SER A 30 -38.40 -3.56 -19.10
N GLY A 31 -39.60 -3.12 -18.71
CA GLY A 31 -40.85 -3.42 -19.41
C GLY A 31 -41.36 -4.84 -19.20
N SER A 32 -40.71 -5.66 -18.35
CA SER A 32 -41.18 -7.01 -18.00
C SER A 32 -42.48 -6.99 -17.19
N ILE A 33 -42.73 -5.91 -16.44
CA ILE A 33 -43.99 -5.60 -15.76
C ILE A 33 -44.55 -4.32 -16.43
N PRO A 34 -45.55 -4.44 -17.32
CA PRO A 34 -45.99 -3.31 -18.13
C PRO A 34 -46.68 -2.22 -17.30
N ALA A 35 -46.66 -0.98 -17.80
CA ALA A 35 -47.46 0.12 -17.28
C ALA A 35 -48.95 -0.26 -17.15
N GLY A 36 -49.60 0.19 -16.08
CA GLY A 36 -51.00 -0.13 -15.80
C GLY A 36 -51.22 -1.58 -15.34
N HIS A 37 -50.19 -2.41 -15.24
CA HIS A 37 -50.33 -3.78 -14.75
C HIS A 37 -50.77 -3.81 -13.29
N LYS A 38 -51.75 -4.66 -12.98
CA LYS A 38 -52.23 -4.87 -11.62
C LYS A 38 -51.27 -5.77 -10.86
N MET A 39 -50.69 -5.27 -9.78
CA MET A 39 -49.82 -6.06 -8.92
C MET A 39 -50.64 -7.07 -8.08
N PRO A 40 -50.06 -8.24 -7.72
CA PRO A 40 -50.68 -9.14 -6.76
C PRO A 40 -51.00 -8.43 -5.43
N SER A 41 -51.99 -8.90 -4.69
CA SER A 41 -52.25 -8.36 -3.35
C SER A 41 -51.04 -8.62 -2.43
N SER A 42 -50.83 -7.79 -1.40
CA SER A 42 -49.71 -7.99 -0.47
C SER A 42 -49.68 -9.37 0.17
N ARG A 43 -50.86 -9.99 0.37
CA ARG A 43 -51.00 -11.38 0.84
C ARG A 43 -50.55 -12.40 -0.21
N ARG A 44 -51.04 -12.27 -1.45
CA ARG A 44 -50.70 -13.19 -2.55
C ARG A 44 -49.22 -13.11 -2.90
N MET A 45 -48.66 -11.90 -2.94
CA MET A 45 -47.25 -11.67 -3.20
C MET A 45 -46.37 -12.25 -2.07
N ALA A 46 -46.80 -12.14 -0.82
CA ALA A 46 -46.10 -12.75 0.32
C ALA A 46 -46.11 -14.28 0.26
N GLU A 47 -47.24 -14.88 -0.12
CA GLU A 47 -47.37 -16.33 -0.35
C GLU A 47 -46.48 -16.80 -1.51
N GLN A 48 -46.42 -16.06 -2.61
CA GLN A 48 -45.59 -16.40 -3.77
C GLN A 48 -44.08 -16.32 -3.47
N LEU A 49 -43.65 -15.38 -2.64
CA LEU A 49 -42.25 -15.16 -2.30
C LEU A 49 -41.79 -15.92 -1.05
N GLY A 50 -42.71 -16.57 -0.32
CA GLY A 50 -42.39 -17.24 0.94
C GLY A 50 -41.95 -16.30 2.06
N VAL A 51 -42.45 -15.05 2.10
CA VAL A 51 -42.05 -14.02 3.08
C VAL A 51 -43.22 -13.55 3.96
N ALA A 52 -42.92 -12.89 5.08
CA ALA A 52 -43.94 -12.27 5.92
C ALA A 52 -44.69 -11.15 5.18
N ARG A 53 -46.02 -11.08 5.34
CA ARG A 53 -46.88 -10.08 4.67
C ARG A 53 -46.42 -8.63 4.88
N ASN A 54 -45.98 -8.28 6.08
CA ASN A 54 -45.51 -6.92 6.39
C ASN A 54 -44.32 -6.49 5.54
N THR A 55 -43.44 -7.43 5.14
CA THR A 55 -42.30 -7.18 4.26
C THR A 55 -42.76 -6.65 2.90
N VAL A 56 -43.80 -7.27 2.32
CA VAL A 56 -44.37 -6.84 1.04
C VAL A 56 -45.13 -5.53 1.18
N VAL A 57 -45.88 -5.34 2.27
CA VAL A 57 -46.62 -4.08 2.52
C VAL A 57 -45.67 -2.90 2.55
N ILE A 58 -44.55 -3.01 3.26
CA ILE A 58 -43.54 -1.94 3.34
C ILE A 58 -42.91 -1.66 1.97
N ALA A 59 -42.54 -2.70 1.22
CA ALA A 59 -41.99 -2.54 -0.12
C ALA A 59 -42.97 -1.87 -1.08
N TYR A 60 -44.26 -2.24 -1.04
CA TYR A 60 -45.29 -1.63 -1.87
C TYR A 60 -45.55 -0.17 -1.49
N GLN A 61 -45.58 0.15 -0.19
CA GLN A 61 -45.75 1.52 0.26
C GLN A 61 -44.63 2.42 -0.25
N GLN A 62 -43.37 1.98 -0.12
CA GLN A 62 -42.22 2.71 -0.66
C GLN A 62 -42.32 2.90 -2.19
N LEU A 63 -42.74 1.87 -2.94
CA LEU A 63 -42.93 1.99 -4.38
C LEU A 63 -44.06 2.96 -4.76
N VAL A 64 -45.08 3.11 -3.91
CA VAL A 64 -46.12 4.13 -4.08
C VAL A 64 -45.56 5.52 -3.77
N ASP A 65 -44.83 5.67 -2.67
CA ASP A 65 -44.22 6.93 -2.25
C ASP A 65 -43.19 7.44 -3.30
N ASP A 66 -42.44 6.53 -3.91
CA ASP A 66 -41.50 6.78 -5.01
C ASP A 66 -42.18 6.98 -6.39
N GLY A 67 -43.49 6.72 -6.48
CA GLY A 67 -44.27 6.91 -7.71
C GLY A 67 -44.19 5.78 -8.75
N PHE A 68 -43.57 4.64 -8.44
CA PHE A 68 -43.54 3.45 -9.31
C PHE A 68 -44.89 2.72 -9.35
N LEU A 69 -45.61 2.73 -8.23
CA LEU A 69 -46.95 2.16 -8.10
C LEU A 69 -47.96 3.26 -7.77
N VAL A 70 -49.21 3.04 -8.15
CA VAL A 70 -50.36 3.84 -7.73
C VAL A 70 -51.38 2.95 -7.03
N THR A 71 -51.96 3.48 -5.96
CA THR A 71 -53.05 2.80 -5.24
C THR A 71 -54.38 3.21 -5.85
N ARG A 72 -55.21 2.23 -6.25
CA ARG A 72 -56.59 2.45 -6.68
C ARG A 72 -57.55 1.95 -5.60
N GLU A 73 -58.46 2.81 -5.15
CA GLU A 73 -59.38 2.53 -4.04
C GLU A 73 -60.16 1.22 -4.30
N ARG A 74 -60.17 0.32 -3.31
CA ARG A 74 -60.82 -1.02 -3.35
C ARG A 74 -60.36 -1.95 -4.49
N SER A 75 -59.32 -1.59 -5.23
CA SER A 75 -58.87 -2.34 -6.41
C SER A 75 -57.46 -2.90 -6.27
N GLY A 76 -56.56 -2.21 -5.55
CA GLY A 76 -55.19 -2.69 -5.26
C GLY A 76 -54.11 -1.77 -5.83
N PHE A 77 -52.92 -2.33 -6.06
CA PHE A 77 -51.75 -1.60 -6.54
C PHE A 77 -51.56 -1.82 -8.04
N TYR A 78 -51.23 -0.75 -8.77
CA TYR A 78 -51.03 -0.76 -10.22
C TYR A 78 -49.70 -0.09 -10.58
N VAL A 79 -49.01 -0.58 -11.60
CA VAL A 79 -47.80 0.10 -12.12
C VAL A 79 -48.19 1.45 -12.70
N ASN A 80 -47.48 2.50 -12.30
CA ASN A 80 -47.78 3.85 -12.75
C ASN A 80 -47.54 3.99 -14.27
N GLU A 81 -48.54 4.48 -14.99
CA GLU A 81 -48.53 4.60 -16.45
C GLU A 81 -47.50 5.63 -16.96
N THR A 82 -47.06 6.55 -16.10
CA THR A 82 -46.05 7.56 -16.46
C THR A 82 -44.62 7.00 -16.50
N VAL A 83 -44.36 5.86 -15.85
CA VAL A 83 -42.99 5.31 -15.69
C VAL A 83 -42.50 4.62 -16.97
N SER A 84 -43.36 3.89 -17.68
CA SER A 84 -42.95 3.16 -18.91
C SER A 84 -42.80 4.05 -20.15
N ARG A 85 -43.21 5.33 -20.12
CA ARG A 85 -43.01 6.25 -21.26
C ARG A 85 -41.54 6.68 -21.44
N GLN A 86 -40.66 6.39 -20.47
CA GLN A 86 -39.29 6.92 -20.44
C GLN A 86 -38.17 5.95 -20.85
N GLY A 87 -38.48 4.79 -21.43
CA GLY A 87 -37.49 4.10 -22.26
C GLY A 87 -37.39 2.60 -22.02
N VAL A 88 -37.88 1.85 -22.99
CA VAL A 88 -37.23 0.64 -23.49
C VAL A 88 -37.47 0.61 -25.00
N ILE A 89 -36.47 0.97 -25.80
CA ILE A 89 -36.45 0.54 -27.20
C ILE A 89 -36.07 -0.94 -27.14
N SER A 90 -37.05 -1.83 -27.17
CA SER A 90 -36.76 -3.27 -27.32
C SER A 90 -36.22 -3.49 -28.73
N HIS A 91 -34.88 -3.46 -28.86
CA HIS A 91 -34.23 -4.05 -30.01
C HIS A 91 -34.40 -5.57 -29.90
N SER A 92 -35.38 -6.12 -30.62
CA SER A 92 -35.55 -7.55 -30.88
C SER A 92 -34.59 -8.07 -31.98
N GLY A 93 -33.55 -7.30 -32.32
CA GLY A 93 -32.42 -7.76 -33.12
C GLY A 93 -31.31 -8.21 -32.20
N GLY A 94 -30.68 -9.35 -32.50
CA GLY A 94 -29.45 -9.76 -31.82
C GLY A 94 -28.40 -8.64 -31.84
N LEU A 95 -27.43 -8.72 -30.92
CA LEU A 95 -26.32 -7.75 -30.84
C LEU A 95 -25.79 -7.45 -32.25
N PRO A 96 -25.84 -6.19 -32.71
CA PRO A 96 -25.34 -5.85 -34.03
C PRO A 96 -23.81 -5.94 -33.97
N HIS A 97 -23.25 -6.67 -34.93
CA HIS A 97 -21.83 -6.81 -35.26
C HIS A 97 -21.09 -8.01 -34.65
N SER A 98 -20.18 -8.56 -35.49
CA SER A 98 -19.23 -9.57 -35.08
C SER A 98 -18.13 -8.89 -34.24
N GLU A 99 -17.75 -9.47 -33.10
CA GLU A 99 -16.70 -8.89 -32.24
C GLU A 99 -15.35 -8.68 -32.99
N GLU A 100 -15.12 -9.40 -34.09
CA GLU A 100 -13.87 -9.35 -34.84
C GLU A 100 -13.73 -8.09 -35.70
N ASP A 101 -14.82 -7.61 -36.32
CA ASP A 101 -14.81 -6.38 -37.12
C ASP A 101 -14.54 -5.15 -36.22
N ASP A 102 -15.19 -5.09 -35.05
CA ASP A 102 -15.01 -4.01 -34.08
C ASP A 102 -13.58 -4.00 -33.51
N ARG A 103 -13.01 -5.18 -33.22
CA ARG A 103 -11.62 -5.27 -32.71
C ARG A 103 -10.61 -4.71 -33.69
N HIS A 104 -10.75 -5.00 -34.98
CA HIS A 104 -9.84 -4.48 -36.01
C HIS A 104 -10.00 -2.97 -36.18
N PHE A 105 -11.25 -2.50 -36.29
CA PHE A 105 -11.55 -1.08 -36.40
C PHE A 105 -10.93 -0.28 -35.25
N TRP A 106 -11.18 -0.67 -33.99
CA TRP A 106 -10.65 0.07 -32.84
C TRP A 106 -9.14 -0.08 -32.67
N ARG A 107 -8.54 -1.22 -33.06
CA ARG A 107 -7.08 -1.37 -33.03
C ARG A 107 -6.39 -0.36 -33.96
N ASP A 108 -6.96 -0.09 -35.12
CA ASP A 108 -6.37 0.80 -36.12
C ASP A 108 -6.63 2.29 -35.79
N HIS A 109 -7.66 2.58 -34.99
CA HIS A 109 -8.07 3.96 -34.65
C HIS A 109 -7.62 4.42 -33.26
N CYS A 110 -7.10 3.52 -32.42
CA CYS A 110 -6.55 3.86 -31.12
C CYS A 110 -5.02 3.89 -31.16
N ASN A 111 -4.42 4.95 -30.60
CA ASN A 111 -2.99 4.97 -30.35
C ASN A 111 -2.60 3.77 -29.48
N SER A 112 -1.46 3.16 -29.76
CA SER A 112 -0.92 2.11 -28.91
C SER A 112 -0.61 2.70 -27.53
N VAL A 113 -1.40 2.31 -26.54
CA VAL A 113 -1.10 2.62 -25.15
C VAL A 113 -0.25 1.48 -24.62
N SER A 114 1.07 1.70 -24.53
CA SER A 114 1.96 0.80 -23.82
C SER A 114 1.70 0.91 -22.32
N VAL A 115 0.57 0.38 -21.86
CA VAL A 115 0.41 0.15 -20.44
C VAL A 115 1.26 -1.07 -20.14
N ASN A 116 2.19 -0.93 -19.19
CA ASN A 116 2.85 -2.11 -18.65
C ASN A 116 1.76 -2.95 -17.97
N ARG A 117 1.16 -3.89 -18.72
CA ARG A 117 -0.04 -4.64 -18.31
C ARG A 117 0.19 -5.41 -17.00
N ARG A 118 1.46 -5.67 -16.68
CA ARG A 118 1.92 -6.19 -15.38
C ARG A 118 1.68 -5.18 -14.25
N ALA A 119 1.96 -3.89 -14.44
CA ALA A 119 1.66 -2.85 -13.44
C ALA A 119 0.16 -2.74 -13.11
N LEU A 120 -0.74 -3.01 -14.09
CA LEU A 120 -2.19 -3.00 -13.87
C LEU A 120 -2.74 -4.28 -13.19
N GLN A 121 -2.00 -5.39 -13.19
CA GLN A 121 -2.48 -6.69 -12.68
C GLN A 121 -1.36 -7.48 -11.97
N ASN A 122 -0.67 -6.85 -11.01
CA ASN A 122 0.25 -7.58 -10.13
C ASN A 122 -0.49 -8.45 -9.09
N ARG A 123 -1.83 -8.46 -9.09
CA ARG A 123 -2.63 -9.18 -8.09
C ARG A 123 -3.94 -9.74 -8.64
N PRO A 124 -4.37 -10.92 -8.17
CA PRO A 124 -5.69 -11.47 -8.46
C PRO A 124 -6.83 -10.61 -7.89
N ALA A 125 -8.01 -10.62 -8.53
CA ALA A 125 -9.18 -9.91 -8.03
C ALA A 125 -9.67 -10.42 -6.65
N ASN A 126 -9.44 -11.70 -6.36
CA ASN A 126 -9.77 -12.35 -5.10
C ASN A 126 -8.60 -12.37 -4.10
N TRP A 127 -7.65 -11.44 -4.20
CA TRP A 127 -6.44 -11.42 -3.36
C TRP A 127 -6.71 -11.51 -1.85
N LEU A 128 -7.83 -10.98 -1.37
CA LEU A 128 -8.26 -11.06 0.04
C LEU A 128 -8.52 -12.50 0.54
N GLN A 129 -8.78 -13.44 -0.37
CA GLN A 129 -9.06 -14.83 -0.05
C GLN A 129 -7.78 -15.68 0.08
N TYR A 130 -6.62 -15.12 -0.27
CA TYR A 130 -5.36 -15.83 -0.17
C TYR A 130 -4.94 -15.98 1.30
N PRO A 131 -4.35 -17.12 1.70
CA PRO A 131 -3.85 -17.33 3.06
C PRO A 131 -2.78 -16.31 3.48
N PHE A 132 -1.89 -15.92 2.55
CA PHE A 132 -0.76 -15.03 2.84
C PHE A 132 -0.69 -13.88 1.81
N PRO A 133 -1.54 -12.84 1.93
CA PRO A 133 -1.60 -11.76 0.96
C PRO A 133 -0.55 -10.66 1.28
N PHE A 134 0.73 -10.87 0.94
CA PHE A 134 1.76 -9.81 1.07
C PHE A 134 1.70 -8.79 -0.08
N VAL A 135 0.51 -8.21 -0.27
CA VAL A 135 0.24 -7.21 -1.30
C VAL A 135 0.54 -5.81 -0.76
N SER A 136 1.18 -5.00 -1.59
CA SER A 136 1.53 -3.65 -1.19
C SER A 136 0.45 -2.64 -1.58
N ASN A 137 0.45 -1.47 -0.92
CA ASN A 137 -0.54 -0.40 -1.13
C ASN A 137 -2.01 -0.88 -0.99
N GLU A 138 -2.22 -1.97 -0.25
CA GLU A 138 -3.52 -2.51 0.14
C GLU A 138 -3.56 -2.71 1.65
N TYR A 139 -4.75 -2.71 2.21
CA TYR A 139 -4.93 -2.73 3.66
C TYR A 139 -5.97 -3.75 4.06
N ASP A 140 -5.85 -4.17 5.32
CA ASP A 140 -6.85 -5.01 5.97
C ASP A 140 -8.18 -4.25 6.08
N PRO A 141 -9.27 -4.72 5.45
CA PRO A 141 -10.55 -4.00 5.51
C PRO A 141 -11.11 -3.85 6.93
N ARG A 142 -10.66 -4.67 7.89
CA ARG A 142 -11.14 -4.63 9.29
C ARG A 142 -10.62 -3.45 10.09
N ILE A 143 -9.52 -2.82 9.65
CA ILE A 143 -8.94 -1.65 10.34
C ILE A 143 -9.49 -0.31 9.82
N TYR A 144 -10.34 -0.35 8.80
CA TYR A 144 -10.96 0.83 8.19
C TYR A 144 -11.93 1.55 9.15
N PRO A 145 -11.83 2.88 9.32
CA PRO A 145 -12.65 3.66 10.26
C PRO A 145 -14.04 3.98 9.69
N GLY A 146 -14.84 2.95 9.42
CA GLY A 146 -16.14 3.10 8.76
C GLY A 146 -17.22 3.74 9.62
N ALA A 147 -17.12 3.67 10.95
CA ALA A 147 -18.10 4.30 11.84
C ALA A 147 -17.97 5.83 11.81
N GLU A 148 -16.74 6.31 11.88
CA GLU A 148 -16.34 7.71 11.84
C GLU A 148 -16.70 8.35 10.49
N TRP A 149 -16.47 7.62 9.39
CA TRP A 149 -16.92 8.08 8.07
C TRP A 149 -18.44 8.20 7.95
N ARG A 150 -19.21 7.27 8.52
CA ARG A 150 -20.69 7.35 8.52
C ARG A 150 -21.21 8.53 9.32
N GLU A 151 -20.53 8.88 10.41
CA GLU A 151 -20.83 10.06 11.20
C GLU A 151 -20.65 11.33 10.37
N CYS A 152 -19.45 11.52 9.77
CA CYS A 152 -19.18 12.67 8.91
C CYS A 152 -20.12 12.75 7.70
N ALA A 153 -20.45 11.61 7.09
CA ALA A 153 -21.37 11.56 5.96
C ALA A 153 -22.78 12.05 6.34
N ARG A 154 -23.29 11.68 7.52
CA ARG A 154 -24.61 12.13 8.00
C ARG A 154 -24.68 13.66 8.10
N ASP A 155 -23.59 14.29 8.52
CA ASP A 155 -23.56 15.72 8.78
C ASP A 155 -23.51 16.56 7.50
N ILE A 156 -22.84 16.08 6.44
CA ILE A 156 -22.62 16.86 5.22
C ILE A 156 -23.81 16.87 4.25
N PHE A 157 -24.78 15.97 4.43
CA PHE A 157 -25.99 15.89 3.59
C PHE A 157 -27.15 16.76 4.10
N THR A 158 -26.91 17.64 5.06
CA THR A 158 -27.90 18.67 5.44
C THR A 158 -28.02 19.72 4.32
N GLY A 159 -29.23 20.22 4.05
CA GLY A 159 -29.44 21.21 2.97
C GLY A 159 -28.57 22.47 3.10
N ARG A 160 -28.22 22.87 4.33
CA ARG A 160 -27.30 23.97 4.62
C ARG A 160 -25.86 23.65 4.20
N GLU A 161 -25.35 22.47 4.54
CA GLU A 161 -24.00 22.05 4.15
C GLU A 161 -23.91 21.89 2.64
N VAL A 162 -24.89 21.21 2.01
CA VAL A 162 -24.96 21.03 0.55
C VAL A 162 -24.88 22.39 -0.15
N ALA A 163 -25.64 23.38 0.29
CA ALA A 163 -25.58 24.71 -0.29
C ALA A 163 -24.18 25.34 -0.24
N GLN A 164 -23.40 25.11 0.83
CA GLN A 164 -22.06 25.69 0.97
C GLN A 164 -21.04 25.09 0.00
N TRP A 165 -21.03 23.77 -0.18
CA TRP A 165 -20.04 23.13 -1.07
C TRP A 165 -20.53 23.00 -2.52
N ALA A 166 -21.85 23.03 -2.77
CA ALA A 166 -22.41 23.10 -4.12
C ALA A 166 -22.24 24.49 -4.75
N THR A 167 -22.22 25.56 -3.95
CA THR A 167 -22.04 26.94 -4.45
C THR A 167 -20.60 27.41 -4.50
N LEU A 168 -19.63 26.55 -4.17
CA LEU A 168 -18.22 26.84 -4.44
C LEU A 168 -18.06 27.06 -5.96
N GLY A 169 -17.96 28.30 -6.41
CA GLY A 169 -17.63 28.67 -7.78
C GLY A 169 -16.16 29.07 -7.92
N ASN A 170 -15.68 29.17 -9.16
CA ASN A 170 -14.37 29.72 -9.55
C ASN A 170 -13.15 28.82 -9.33
N ASN A 171 -13.22 27.50 -9.59
CA ASN A 171 -12.04 26.60 -9.55
C ASN A 171 -11.33 26.59 -8.16
N GLU A 172 -12.02 27.00 -7.09
CA GLU A 172 -11.49 26.94 -5.74
C GLU A 172 -11.72 25.56 -5.12
N ASP A 173 -10.73 25.14 -4.34
CA ASP A 173 -10.80 23.97 -3.47
C ASP A 173 -11.59 24.32 -2.20
N ASP A 174 -12.11 23.30 -1.53
CA ASP A 174 -12.89 23.44 -0.31
C ASP A 174 -12.04 24.12 0.78
N ARG A 175 -12.47 25.34 1.14
CA ARG A 175 -11.79 26.17 2.12
C ARG A 175 -11.57 25.49 3.46
N HIS A 176 -12.52 24.66 3.91
CA HIS A 176 -12.40 23.99 5.21
C HIS A 176 -11.32 22.91 5.14
N LEU A 177 -11.26 22.13 4.05
CA LEU A 177 -10.19 21.15 3.88
C LEU A 177 -8.82 21.82 3.77
N VAL A 178 -8.71 22.89 2.98
CA VAL A 178 -7.45 23.65 2.84
C VAL A 178 -7.01 24.22 4.19
N GLU A 179 -7.94 24.76 4.98
CA GLU A 179 -7.67 25.23 6.34
C GLU A 179 -7.15 24.09 7.24
N GLN A 180 -7.82 22.93 7.26
CA GLN A 180 -7.35 21.76 8.02
C GLN A 180 -5.96 21.28 7.57
N ILE A 181 -5.65 21.33 6.27
CA ILE A 181 -4.31 21.00 5.77
C ILE A 181 -3.26 21.97 6.34
N CYS A 182 -3.53 23.28 6.28
CA CYS A 182 -2.63 24.32 6.75
C CYS A 182 -2.44 24.34 8.28
N THR A 183 -3.48 24.03 9.06
CA THR A 183 -3.46 24.20 10.52
C THR A 183 -3.26 22.90 11.30
N CYS A 184 -3.64 21.75 10.75
CA CYS A 184 -3.59 20.47 11.45
C CYS A 184 -2.57 19.50 10.84
N LEU A 185 -2.49 19.40 9.52
CA LEU A 185 -1.71 18.34 8.85
C LEU A 185 -0.25 18.74 8.59
N LEU A 186 -0.03 19.91 7.99
CA LEU A 186 1.31 20.38 7.61
C LEU A 186 2.19 20.82 8.79
N PRO A 187 1.66 21.45 9.87
CA PRO A 187 2.49 21.87 10.99
C PRO A 187 3.20 20.71 11.70
N ARG A 188 2.59 19.52 11.73
CA ARG A 188 3.22 18.29 12.28
C ARG A 188 4.45 17.84 11.51
N ARG A 189 4.56 18.28 10.26
CA ARG A 189 5.68 18.02 9.36
C ARG A 189 6.67 19.19 9.31
N GLY A 190 6.48 20.21 10.17
CA GLY A 190 7.27 21.44 10.15
C GLY A 190 7.02 22.32 8.92
N ILE A 191 5.93 22.10 8.19
CA ILE A 191 5.58 22.88 6.99
C ILE A 191 4.51 23.90 7.38
N TYR A 192 4.80 25.18 7.14
CA TYR A 192 3.89 26.30 7.41
C TYR A 192 3.66 27.06 6.11
N VAL A 193 2.42 27.10 5.65
CA VAL A 193 2.05 27.70 4.35
C VAL A 193 0.69 28.38 4.39
N ASP A 194 0.53 29.37 3.53
CA ASP A 194 -0.76 30.01 3.30
C ASP A 194 -1.71 29.11 2.47
N PRO A 195 -3.05 29.27 2.59
CA PRO A 195 -4.02 28.54 1.78
C PRO A 195 -3.77 28.63 0.25
N GLY A 196 -3.27 29.77 -0.23
CA GLY A 196 -2.93 29.97 -1.65
C GLY A 196 -1.71 29.18 -2.14
N GLN A 197 -1.04 28.43 -1.26
CA GLN A 197 0.09 27.55 -1.56
C GLN A 197 -0.32 26.07 -1.62
N VAL A 198 -1.61 25.77 -1.48
CA VAL A 198 -2.16 24.41 -1.52
C VAL A 198 -3.04 24.24 -2.76
N LEU A 199 -2.90 23.11 -3.44
CA LEU A 199 -3.80 22.67 -4.51
C LEU A 199 -4.21 21.23 -4.26
N LEU A 200 -5.51 20.95 -4.29
CA LEU A 200 -6.00 19.56 -4.22
C LEU A 200 -5.96 18.89 -5.59
N THR A 201 -5.65 17.60 -5.62
CA THR A 201 -5.65 16.78 -6.83
C THR A 201 -6.37 15.46 -6.59
N SER A 202 -6.86 14.86 -7.68
CA SER A 202 -7.41 13.51 -7.71
C SER A 202 -6.24 12.51 -7.74
N GLY A 203 -5.69 12.20 -6.57
CA GLY A 203 -4.50 11.36 -6.41
C GLY A 203 -3.19 12.08 -6.74
N ILE A 204 -2.09 11.41 -6.42
CA ILE A 204 -0.74 11.90 -6.71
C ILE A 204 -0.42 11.83 -8.20
N GLU A 205 -1.08 10.94 -8.93
CA GLU A 205 -0.89 10.72 -10.36
C GLU A 205 -1.28 11.98 -11.15
N GLN A 206 -2.42 12.60 -10.80
CA GLN A 206 -2.81 13.87 -11.39
C GLN A 206 -1.83 14.99 -11.00
N ALA A 207 -1.34 15.01 -9.76
CA ALA A 207 -0.34 15.99 -9.35
C ALA A 207 0.95 15.86 -10.17
N CYS A 208 1.47 14.65 -10.33
CA CYS A 208 2.65 14.35 -11.14
C CYS A 208 2.42 14.75 -12.61
N TYR A 209 1.25 14.45 -13.19
CA TYR A 209 0.93 14.84 -14.55
C TYR A 209 0.93 16.37 -14.72
N LEU A 210 0.22 17.10 -13.84
CA LEU A 210 0.17 18.57 -13.88
C LEU A 210 1.55 19.21 -13.67
N LEU A 211 2.38 18.64 -12.79
CA LEU A 211 3.74 19.08 -12.57
C LEU A 211 4.65 18.77 -13.75
N GLY A 212 4.48 17.62 -14.41
CA GLY A 212 5.21 17.27 -15.62
C GLY A 212 4.90 18.22 -16.76
N GLU A 213 3.63 18.52 -16.99
CA GLU A 213 3.21 19.52 -17.99
C GLU A 213 3.76 20.92 -17.66
N LEU A 214 3.67 21.34 -16.39
CA LEU A 214 4.10 22.68 -15.98
C LEU A 214 5.63 22.87 -16.00
N LEU A 215 6.37 21.88 -15.53
CA LEU A 215 7.81 22.00 -15.26
C LEU A 215 8.67 21.38 -16.35
N LEU A 216 8.20 20.33 -17.03
CA LEU A 216 9.01 19.43 -17.86
C LEU A 216 8.61 19.36 -19.34
N GLY A 217 7.49 19.95 -19.76
CA GLY A 217 6.87 19.85 -21.09
C GLY A 217 7.72 20.23 -22.34
N ASN A 218 9.01 20.54 -22.16
CA ASN A 218 9.97 20.93 -23.20
C ASN A 218 11.24 20.04 -23.18
N GLN A 219 11.10 18.70 -23.09
CA GLN A 219 12.22 17.75 -23.01
C GLN A 219 13.20 17.99 -21.84
N ARG A 220 12.74 18.62 -20.77
CA ARG A 220 13.58 18.87 -19.60
C ARG A 220 13.86 17.58 -18.85
N ALA A 221 14.99 17.56 -18.15
CA ALA A 221 15.49 16.37 -17.49
C ALA A 221 14.89 16.21 -16.10
N LEU A 222 14.30 15.04 -15.83
CA LEU A 222 13.82 14.64 -14.51
C LEU A 222 14.68 13.48 -13.99
N ALA A 223 15.35 13.67 -12.87
CA ALA A 223 15.99 12.55 -12.18
C ALA A 223 14.96 11.71 -11.43
N LEU A 224 14.99 10.40 -11.65
CA LEU A 224 14.14 9.42 -10.97
C LEU A 224 15.00 8.27 -10.46
N VAL A 225 14.89 7.96 -9.18
CA VAL A 225 15.66 6.89 -8.52
C VAL A 225 15.31 5.54 -9.12
N LYS A 226 16.33 4.70 -9.36
CA LYS A 226 16.14 3.34 -9.88
C LYS A 226 15.56 2.41 -8.80
N PRO A 227 14.60 1.52 -9.13
CA PRO A 227 13.88 1.35 -10.40
C PRO A 227 13.05 2.56 -10.88
N ALA A 228 13.26 2.97 -12.14
CA ALA A 228 12.53 4.08 -12.76
C ALA A 228 11.31 3.62 -13.58
N GLY A 229 11.11 2.31 -13.73
CA GLY A 229 9.93 1.67 -14.29
C GLY A 229 8.79 1.60 -13.26
N GLY A 230 7.79 2.46 -13.42
CA GLY A 230 6.61 2.51 -12.56
C GLY A 230 5.62 3.56 -13.05
N GLU A 231 4.48 3.68 -12.36
CA GLU A 231 3.39 4.58 -12.75
C GLU A 231 3.84 6.04 -12.84
N VAL A 232 4.59 6.52 -11.83
CA VAL A 232 5.14 7.89 -11.81
C VAL A 232 6.08 8.15 -12.99
N GLY A 233 7.01 7.22 -13.26
CA GLY A 233 7.93 7.34 -14.38
C GLY A 233 7.21 7.38 -15.74
N GLU A 234 6.16 6.58 -15.89
CA GLU A 234 5.31 6.57 -17.09
C GLU A 234 4.51 7.87 -17.25
N ILE A 235 3.97 8.41 -16.16
CA ILE A 235 3.27 9.70 -16.17
C ILE A 235 4.21 10.81 -16.67
N PHE A 236 5.42 10.91 -16.13
CA PHE A 236 6.36 11.96 -16.56
C PHE A 236 6.86 11.76 -17.99
N ARG A 237 7.05 10.52 -18.47
CA ARG A 237 7.37 10.29 -19.90
C ARG A 237 6.25 10.80 -20.82
N ARG A 238 4.98 10.66 -20.41
CA ARG A 238 3.83 11.12 -21.19
C ARG A 238 3.75 12.64 -21.31
N THR A 239 4.32 13.38 -20.35
CA THR A 239 4.44 14.84 -20.44
C THR A 239 5.66 15.27 -21.26
N GLY A 240 6.37 14.34 -21.92
CA GLY A 240 7.56 14.62 -22.72
C GLY A 240 8.85 14.82 -21.93
N ALA A 241 8.89 14.46 -20.63
CA ALA A 241 10.09 14.59 -19.81
C ALA A 241 11.19 13.58 -20.21
N CYS A 242 12.45 14.02 -20.18
CA CYS A 242 13.60 13.13 -20.32
C CYS A 242 13.94 12.54 -18.95
N ILE A 243 13.73 11.23 -18.76
CA ILE A 243 13.99 10.57 -17.47
C ILE A 243 15.48 10.22 -17.35
N LEU A 244 16.16 10.83 -16.38
CA LEU A 244 17.54 10.50 -16.00
C LEU A 244 17.50 9.52 -14.82
N PRO A 245 17.91 8.26 -14.99
CA PRO A 245 17.79 7.29 -13.92
C PRO A 245 18.91 7.48 -12.89
N LEU A 246 18.53 7.62 -11.63
CA LEU A 246 19.41 7.99 -10.52
C LEU A 246 19.77 6.76 -9.68
N SER A 247 21.07 6.58 -9.41
CA SER A 247 21.55 5.48 -8.58
C SER A 247 21.34 5.78 -7.08
N GLN A 248 21.29 4.75 -6.24
CA GLN A 248 21.14 4.90 -4.79
C GLN A 248 21.99 3.89 -4.03
N ASP A 249 22.38 4.23 -2.81
CA ASP A 249 23.04 3.35 -1.85
C ASP A 249 22.08 3.00 -0.69
N ALA A 250 22.60 2.65 0.49
CA ALA A 250 21.79 2.35 1.67
C ALA A 250 21.18 3.61 2.32
N ASP A 251 21.72 4.80 2.00
CA ASP A 251 21.31 6.10 2.55
C ASP A 251 20.58 6.95 1.49
N GLY A 252 20.16 6.32 0.38
CA GLY A 252 19.31 6.91 -0.64
C GLY A 252 20.07 7.42 -1.87
N PRO A 253 19.51 8.41 -2.60
CA PRO A 253 19.98 8.75 -3.94
C PRO A 253 21.38 9.35 -3.95
N LEU A 254 22.25 8.89 -4.85
CA LEU A 254 23.63 9.36 -4.99
C LEU A 254 23.67 10.71 -5.70
N LEU A 255 24.69 11.53 -5.42
CA LEU A 255 24.92 12.81 -6.11
C LEU A 255 25.75 12.59 -7.39
N ASP A 256 25.26 11.72 -8.27
CA ASP A 256 25.91 11.37 -9.53
C ASP A 256 25.73 12.44 -10.63
N GLU A 257 26.34 12.23 -11.80
CA GLU A 257 26.26 13.18 -12.91
C GLU A 257 24.83 13.34 -13.46
N ASN A 258 24.00 12.28 -13.40
CA ASN A 258 22.60 12.37 -13.82
C ASN A 258 21.81 13.32 -12.93
N LEU A 259 22.05 13.29 -11.60
CA LEU A 259 21.45 14.25 -10.68
C LEU A 259 21.87 15.68 -11.02
N LYS A 260 23.16 15.91 -11.31
CA LYS A 260 23.70 17.25 -11.61
C LYS A 260 23.15 17.87 -12.89
N GLN A 261 22.76 17.03 -13.85
CA GLN A 261 22.19 17.46 -15.13
C GLN A 261 20.67 17.63 -15.11
N ALA A 262 20.00 17.23 -14.02
CA ALA A 262 18.55 17.25 -13.96
C ALA A 262 17.99 18.64 -13.63
N ASP A 263 16.93 19.04 -14.35
CA ASP A 263 16.13 20.23 -14.08
C ASP A 263 15.18 20.02 -12.88
N CYS A 264 14.74 18.78 -12.68
CA CYS A 264 13.86 18.38 -11.58
C CYS A 264 14.31 17.06 -10.97
N LEU A 265 14.04 16.87 -9.67
CA LEU A 265 14.29 15.61 -8.95
C LEU A 265 12.97 15.11 -8.36
N TYR A 266 12.58 13.86 -8.62
CA TYR A 266 11.46 13.22 -7.91
C TYR A 266 11.99 12.33 -6.80
N LEU A 267 11.64 12.61 -5.54
CA LEU A 267 12.21 11.96 -4.37
C LEU A 267 11.13 11.44 -3.41
N GLN A 268 11.41 10.29 -2.81
CA GLN A 268 10.62 9.68 -1.72
C GLN A 268 11.57 9.41 -0.53
N PRO A 269 11.89 10.44 0.29
CA PRO A 269 13.01 10.37 1.22
C PRO A 269 12.73 9.53 2.48
N ASN A 270 11.46 9.28 2.80
CA ASN A 270 11.07 8.46 3.96
C ASN A 270 11.11 6.95 3.64
N ALA A 271 10.59 6.56 2.47
CA ALA A 271 10.68 5.19 1.98
C ALA A 271 10.56 5.20 0.45
N HIS A 272 11.67 4.99 -0.26
CA HIS A 272 11.64 4.92 -1.70
C HIS A 272 10.82 3.71 -2.17
N ASN A 273 9.82 3.94 -3.02
CA ASN A 273 9.06 2.85 -3.64
C ASN A 273 9.71 2.48 -4.98
N PRO A 274 10.20 1.24 -5.20
CA PRO A 274 9.93 0.04 -4.41
C PRO A 274 11.01 -0.40 -3.41
N THR A 275 12.19 0.22 -3.36
CA THR A 275 13.38 -0.33 -2.68
C THR A 275 13.38 -0.23 -1.15
N ALA A 276 12.41 0.46 -0.56
CA ALA A 276 12.31 0.72 0.89
C ALA A 276 13.57 1.38 1.48
N VAL A 277 14.26 2.20 0.68
CA VAL A 277 15.44 2.97 1.14
C VAL A 277 14.98 4.31 1.71
N SER A 278 15.51 4.67 2.88
CA SER A 278 15.29 5.96 3.53
C SER A 278 16.55 6.82 3.42
N SER A 279 16.38 8.13 3.28
CA SER A 279 17.51 9.08 3.27
C SER A 279 17.70 9.73 4.64
N SER A 280 18.93 9.65 5.17
CA SER A 280 19.33 10.34 6.40
C SER A 280 19.21 11.85 6.29
N LEU A 281 19.27 12.54 7.44
CA LEU A 281 19.33 14.00 7.49
C LEU A 281 20.51 14.57 6.70
N GLU A 282 21.68 13.92 6.77
CA GLU A 282 22.86 14.37 6.02
C GLU A 282 22.64 14.23 4.51
N ARG A 283 22.09 13.10 4.05
CA ARG A 283 21.75 12.94 2.63
C ARG A 283 20.77 13.99 2.16
N ARG A 284 19.70 14.24 2.93
CA ARG A 284 18.68 15.26 2.62
C ARG A 284 19.30 16.64 2.46
N ARG A 285 20.25 17.04 3.34
CA ARG A 285 20.98 18.31 3.24
C ARG A 285 21.84 18.39 1.97
N LEU A 286 22.53 17.31 1.62
CA LEU A 286 23.34 17.25 0.40
C LEU A 286 22.48 17.39 -0.86
N LEU A 287 21.34 16.70 -0.92
CA LEU A 287 20.40 16.79 -2.05
C LEU A 287 19.82 18.21 -2.19
N LEU A 288 19.42 18.85 -1.09
CA LEU A 288 18.93 20.24 -1.10
C LEU A 288 20.01 21.22 -1.58
N LYS A 289 21.24 21.06 -1.09
CA LYS A 289 22.37 21.91 -1.48
C LYS A 289 22.65 21.78 -2.98
N GLN A 290 22.75 20.55 -3.47
CA GLN A 290 23.03 20.27 -4.88
C GLN A 290 21.92 20.79 -5.80
N ALA A 291 20.64 20.54 -5.46
CA ALA A 291 19.51 21.06 -6.24
C ALA A 291 19.52 22.59 -6.31
N ARG A 292 19.90 23.27 -5.22
CA ARG A 292 20.02 24.74 -5.21
C ARG A 292 21.17 25.23 -6.09
N GLU A 293 22.34 24.58 -6.04
CA GLU A 293 23.52 24.96 -6.83
C GLU A 293 23.26 24.87 -8.34
N GLN A 294 22.48 23.89 -8.78
CA GLN A 294 22.10 23.71 -10.19
C GLN A 294 20.77 24.38 -10.58
N GLY A 295 20.07 25.01 -9.64
CA GLY A 295 18.76 25.64 -9.89
C GLY A 295 17.62 24.65 -10.19
N ALA A 296 17.74 23.41 -9.74
CA ALA A 296 16.72 22.37 -9.93
C ALA A 296 15.58 22.45 -8.92
N VAL A 297 14.40 21.98 -9.33
CA VAL A 297 13.21 21.83 -8.49
C VAL A 297 13.14 20.41 -7.93
N ILE A 298 12.85 20.28 -6.64
CA ILE A 298 12.59 18.96 -6.04
C ILE A 298 11.08 18.75 -5.95
N ILE A 299 10.59 17.62 -6.42
CA ILE A 299 9.25 17.10 -6.19
C ILE A 299 9.39 16.02 -5.11
N GLU A 300 8.99 16.35 -3.88
CA GLU A 300 9.03 15.44 -2.73
C GLU A 300 7.67 14.76 -2.58
N ASN A 301 7.64 13.43 -2.68
CA ASN A 301 6.48 12.60 -2.36
C ASN A 301 6.64 12.00 -0.95
N ASP A 302 5.76 12.40 -0.04
CA ASP A 302 5.82 12.04 1.38
C ASP A 302 4.60 11.23 1.87
N CYS A 303 4.05 10.35 1.03
CA CYS A 303 2.86 9.55 1.37
C CYS A 303 3.09 8.52 2.49
N ASP A 304 4.33 8.11 2.76
CA ASP A 304 4.68 7.13 3.79
C ASP A 304 4.96 7.76 5.18
N HIS A 305 4.86 9.09 5.29
CA HIS A 305 5.19 9.85 6.50
C HIS A 305 4.45 9.36 7.76
N ASP A 306 3.16 9.04 7.63
CA ASP A 306 2.31 8.74 8.78
C ASP A 306 2.53 7.34 9.35
N PHE A 307 3.22 6.47 8.62
CA PHE A 307 3.47 5.09 8.99
C PHE A 307 4.93 4.88 9.33
N CYS A 308 5.38 5.49 10.42
CA CYS A 308 6.72 5.24 10.96
C CYS A 308 6.64 4.45 12.28
N TYR A 309 7.38 3.33 12.37
CA TYR A 309 7.25 2.36 13.46
C TYR A 309 8.36 2.47 14.50
N HIS A 310 9.46 3.12 14.11
CA HIS A 310 10.65 3.33 14.91
C HIS A 310 11.07 4.79 14.84
N GLY A 311 11.29 5.41 16.00
CA GLY A 311 11.60 6.83 16.13
C GLY A 311 10.47 7.77 15.66
N ASN A 312 10.81 9.05 15.52
CA ASN A 312 9.95 10.04 14.87
C ASN A 312 10.30 10.10 13.37
N PRO A 313 9.32 10.36 12.48
CA PRO A 313 9.60 10.55 11.07
C PRO A 313 10.58 11.72 10.87
N LEU A 314 11.55 11.53 9.97
CA LEU A 314 12.52 12.57 9.66
C LEU A 314 11.82 13.76 8.96
N PRO A 315 12.24 15.01 9.25
CA PRO A 315 11.63 16.20 8.67
C PRO A 315 11.67 16.15 7.13
N PRO A 316 10.55 16.41 6.44
CA PRO A 316 10.52 16.48 4.99
C PRO A 316 11.47 17.55 4.46
N LEU A 317 12.06 17.34 3.28
CA LEU A 317 12.94 18.27 2.58
C LEU A 317 12.31 19.67 2.50
N LYS A 318 10.99 19.73 2.29
CA LYS A 318 10.23 20.98 2.25
C LYS A 318 10.34 21.84 3.51
N SER A 319 10.41 21.20 4.68
CA SER A 319 10.49 21.86 5.99
C SER A 319 11.91 22.28 6.37
N MET A 320 12.93 21.70 5.72
CA MET A 320 14.32 21.93 6.03
C MET A 320 14.85 23.25 5.45
N GLN A 321 15.99 23.72 5.98
CA GLN A 321 16.70 24.87 5.42
C GLN A 321 17.07 24.59 3.95
N GLY A 322 16.65 25.48 3.04
CA GLY A 322 16.80 25.28 1.59
C GLY A 322 15.57 24.67 0.90
N GLY A 323 14.51 24.32 1.64
CA GLY A 323 13.27 23.75 1.11
C GLY A 323 12.41 24.69 0.24
N SER A 324 12.90 25.87 -0.14
CA SER A 324 12.16 26.82 -0.99
C SER A 324 11.95 26.31 -2.41
N SER A 325 12.89 25.51 -2.94
CA SER A 325 12.81 24.87 -4.27
C SER A 325 12.08 23.52 -4.24
N VAL A 326 11.54 23.11 -3.09
CA VAL A 326 10.80 21.86 -2.95
C VAL A 326 9.31 22.11 -3.15
N ILE A 327 8.70 21.30 -4.02
CA ILE A 327 7.27 21.09 -4.17
C ILE A 327 6.94 19.81 -3.41
N TYR A 328 6.05 19.92 -2.43
CA TYR A 328 5.71 18.81 -1.55
C TYR A 328 4.39 18.18 -2.00
N LEU A 329 4.36 16.86 -2.08
CA LEU A 329 3.22 16.05 -2.44
C LEU A 329 2.85 15.13 -1.29
N TYR A 330 1.56 15.04 -1.03
CA TYR A 330 1.03 14.10 -0.05
C TYR A 330 -0.33 13.59 -0.50
N GLN A 331 -0.55 12.31 -0.27
CA GLN A 331 -1.82 11.63 -0.48
C GLN A 331 -2.24 10.97 0.83
N PHE A 332 -3.52 11.06 1.14
CA PHE A 332 -4.08 10.40 2.32
C PHE A 332 -3.90 8.88 2.20
N PRO A 333 -3.47 8.20 3.27
CA PRO A 333 -3.31 6.76 3.23
C PRO A 333 -4.56 6.02 2.77
N LYS A 334 -4.37 5.02 1.90
CA LYS A 334 -5.51 4.30 1.34
C LYS A 334 -6.39 3.61 2.39
N VAL A 335 -5.82 3.21 3.53
CA VAL A 335 -6.54 2.60 4.66
C VAL A 335 -7.64 3.48 5.26
N ILE A 336 -7.45 4.80 5.22
CA ILE A 336 -8.45 5.75 5.69
C ILE A 336 -9.28 6.30 4.52
N ASP A 337 -8.90 6.04 3.28
CA ASP A 337 -9.52 6.58 2.08
C ASP A 337 -10.66 5.66 1.59
N PRO A 338 -11.95 6.04 1.74
CA PRO A 338 -13.09 5.27 1.23
C PRO A 338 -13.29 5.36 -0.30
N GLY A 339 -12.24 5.70 -1.06
CA GLY A 339 -12.33 5.97 -2.50
C GLY A 339 -12.51 7.45 -2.84
N LEU A 340 -12.17 8.35 -1.92
CA LEU A 340 -12.07 9.79 -2.13
C LEU A 340 -10.98 10.15 -3.14
N GLN A 341 -9.85 9.41 -3.12
CA GLN A 341 -8.67 9.62 -3.97
C GLN A 341 -8.16 11.07 -3.93
N LEU A 342 -7.97 11.60 -2.72
CA LEU A 342 -7.51 12.97 -2.52
C LEU A 342 -6.01 13.02 -2.28
N ALA A 343 -5.32 13.91 -2.97
CA ALA A 343 -3.96 14.32 -2.68
C ALA A 343 -3.87 15.84 -2.69
N PHE A 344 -2.75 16.38 -2.24
CA PHE A 344 -2.48 17.81 -2.34
C PHE A 344 -1.03 18.12 -2.67
N VAL A 345 -0.86 19.26 -3.35
CA VAL A 345 0.43 19.86 -3.71
C VAL A 345 0.64 21.10 -2.85
N VAL A 346 1.83 21.22 -2.26
CA VAL A 346 2.29 22.43 -1.58
C VAL A 346 3.42 23.06 -2.38
N ALA A 347 3.18 24.25 -2.91
CA ALA A 347 4.14 24.97 -3.75
C ALA A 347 4.00 26.50 -3.57
N PRO A 348 4.95 27.30 -4.06
CA PRO A 348 4.79 28.76 -4.08
C PRO A 348 3.51 29.20 -4.80
N LYS A 349 2.86 30.29 -4.34
CA LYS A 349 1.59 30.80 -4.91
C LYS A 349 1.60 30.92 -6.45
N PRO A 350 2.67 31.42 -7.11
CA PRO A 350 2.70 31.50 -8.58
C PRO A 350 2.71 30.14 -9.29
N VAL A 351 3.18 29.08 -8.63
CA VAL A 351 3.14 27.70 -9.15
C VAL A 351 1.73 27.15 -9.00
N ILE A 352 1.12 27.30 -7.82
CA ILE A 352 -0.26 26.87 -7.56
C ILE A 352 -1.27 27.53 -8.49
N GLN A 353 -1.12 28.82 -8.78
CA GLN A 353 -1.98 29.52 -9.75
C GLN A 353 -1.91 28.90 -11.15
N ARG A 354 -0.72 28.52 -11.60
CA ARG A 354 -0.52 27.86 -12.91
C ARG A 354 -1.03 26.43 -12.91
N LEU A 355 -0.75 25.66 -11.86
CA LEU A 355 -1.29 24.30 -11.71
C LEU A 355 -2.81 24.30 -11.65
N ARG A 356 -3.43 25.27 -10.98
CA ARG A 356 -4.88 25.44 -10.92
C ARG A 356 -5.48 25.77 -12.29
N ALA A 357 -4.80 26.60 -13.10
CA ALA A 357 -5.19 26.87 -14.47
C ALA A 357 -5.07 25.62 -15.37
N LEU A 358 -3.98 24.85 -15.24
CA LEU A 358 -3.80 23.57 -15.94
C LEU A 358 -4.84 22.53 -15.53
N ARG A 359 -5.12 22.40 -14.23
CA ARG A 359 -6.14 21.47 -13.72
C ARG A 359 -7.50 21.78 -14.37
N TYR A 360 -7.86 23.05 -14.45
CA TYR A 360 -9.13 23.52 -15.02
C TYR A 360 -9.36 23.08 -16.47
N THR A 361 -8.30 22.90 -17.27
CA THR A 361 -8.44 22.44 -18.66
C THR A 361 -8.89 20.97 -18.74
N LEU A 362 -8.55 20.16 -17.72
CA LEU A 362 -8.95 18.76 -17.61
C LEU A 362 -10.27 18.59 -16.84
N ARG A 363 -10.38 19.31 -15.72
CA ARG A 363 -11.55 19.31 -14.83
C ARG A 363 -11.47 20.52 -13.91
N GLU A 364 -12.57 21.23 -13.72
CA GLU A 364 -12.60 22.42 -12.86
C GLU A 364 -12.01 22.16 -11.47
N ARG A 365 -12.41 21.08 -10.79
CA ARG A 365 -11.85 20.71 -9.48
C ARG A 365 -12.05 19.23 -9.15
N VAL A 366 -11.43 18.80 -8.07
CA VAL A 366 -11.70 17.52 -7.42
C VAL A 366 -13.14 17.51 -6.84
N PRO A 367 -13.87 16.39 -6.78
CA PRO A 367 -15.26 16.38 -6.32
C PRO A 367 -15.45 17.04 -4.93
N ALA A 368 -16.30 18.07 -4.86
CA ALA A 368 -16.48 18.88 -3.66
C ALA A 368 -16.98 18.07 -2.45
N LEU A 369 -17.85 17.08 -2.71
CA LEU A 369 -18.33 16.15 -1.69
C LEU A 369 -17.17 15.45 -0.96
N ASN A 370 -16.19 14.93 -1.72
CA ASN A 370 -15.05 14.21 -1.16
C ASN A 370 -14.19 15.14 -0.30
N GLN A 371 -13.95 16.36 -0.80
CA GLN A 371 -13.18 17.37 -0.07
C GLN A 371 -13.87 17.76 1.25
N ARG A 372 -15.19 18.00 1.22
CA ARG A 372 -15.97 18.38 2.40
C ARG A 372 -16.05 17.24 3.42
N LEU A 373 -16.25 16.01 2.95
CA LEU A 373 -16.29 14.82 3.79
C LEU A 373 -14.96 14.65 4.54
N LEU A 374 -13.84 14.79 3.84
CA LEU A 374 -12.51 14.75 4.45
C LEU A 374 -12.26 15.94 5.41
N ALA A 375 -12.71 17.14 5.06
CA ALA A 375 -12.59 18.30 5.95
C ALA A 375 -13.22 18.04 7.31
N LYS A 376 -14.44 17.47 7.34
CA LYS A 376 -15.14 17.07 8.57
C LYS A 376 -14.37 15.98 9.33
N PHE A 377 -13.87 14.98 8.62
CA PHE A 377 -13.13 13.87 9.22
C PHE A 377 -11.85 14.32 9.92
N VAL A 378 -11.11 15.25 9.30
CA VAL A 378 -9.93 15.87 9.92
C VAL A 378 -10.32 16.77 11.09
N ALA A 379 -11.32 17.64 10.91
CA ALA A 379 -11.77 18.59 11.94
C ALA A 379 -12.30 17.89 13.20
N ALA A 380 -12.91 16.70 13.06
CA ALA A 380 -13.39 15.89 14.17
C ALA A 380 -12.28 15.09 14.89
N GLY A 381 -11.04 15.16 14.41
CA GLY A 381 -9.90 14.41 14.97
C GLY A 381 -9.90 12.91 14.63
N HIS A 382 -10.82 12.45 13.77
CA HIS A 382 -10.91 11.04 13.39
C HIS A 382 -9.68 10.57 12.61
N LEU A 383 -9.08 11.44 11.79
CA LEU A 383 -7.85 11.14 11.09
C LEU A 383 -6.73 10.73 12.05
N ASP A 384 -6.53 11.51 13.10
CA ASP A 384 -5.43 11.30 14.05
C ASP A 384 -5.62 10.03 14.85
N ALA A 385 -6.85 9.82 15.33
CA ALA A 385 -7.21 8.60 16.05
C ALA A 385 -7.05 7.35 15.17
N ALA A 386 -7.47 7.44 13.89
CA ALA A 386 -7.32 6.35 12.94
C ALA A 386 -5.85 6.06 12.63
N LEU A 387 -5.06 7.07 12.28
CA LEU A 387 -3.63 6.91 12.00
C LEU A 387 -2.89 6.33 13.20
N PHE A 388 -3.14 6.83 14.42
CA PHE A 388 -2.53 6.28 15.63
C PHE A 388 -2.84 4.78 15.79
N LYS A 389 -4.11 4.39 15.72
CA LYS A 389 -4.55 3.00 15.89
C LYS A 389 -4.01 2.08 14.79
N ILE A 390 -3.97 2.57 13.56
CA ILE A 390 -3.48 1.81 12.41
C ILE A 390 -1.97 1.63 12.50
N THR A 391 -1.22 2.68 12.82
CA THR A 391 0.24 2.62 12.95
C THR A 391 0.68 1.65 14.04
N GLN A 392 -0.05 1.52 15.16
CA GLN A 392 0.24 0.48 16.17
C GLN A 392 0.09 -0.94 15.62
N GLN A 393 -1.01 -1.22 14.90
CA GLN A 393 -1.21 -2.55 14.30
C GLN A 393 -0.20 -2.85 13.19
N LEU A 394 0.15 -1.84 12.39
CA LEU A 394 1.18 -1.98 11.37
C LEU A 394 2.57 -2.16 11.98
N LYS A 395 2.85 -1.57 13.14
CA LYS A 395 4.07 -1.79 13.91
C LYS A 395 4.20 -3.25 14.36
N GLU A 396 3.14 -3.84 14.89
CA GLU A 396 3.11 -5.27 15.25
C GLU A 396 3.42 -6.16 14.04
N ARG A 397 2.81 -5.87 12.87
CA ARG A 397 3.05 -6.59 11.61
C ARG A 397 4.48 -6.39 11.10
N TRP A 398 5.01 -5.17 11.19
CA TRP A 398 6.38 -4.82 10.81
C TRP A 398 7.40 -5.60 11.66
N SER A 399 7.19 -5.67 12.98
CA SER A 399 8.02 -6.47 13.90
C SER A 399 7.94 -7.96 13.58
N ALA A 400 6.73 -8.51 13.45
CA ALA A 400 6.53 -9.94 13.12
C ALA A 400 7.18 -10.33 11.78
N LEU A 401 7.14 -9.46 10.77
CA LEU A 401 7.79 -9.69 9.48
C LEU A 401 9.32 -9.66 9.61
N GLY A 402 9.87 -8.69 10.33
CA GLY A 402 11.31 -8.63 10.59
C GLY A 402 11.83 -9.90 11.27
N GLU A 403 11.16 -10.32 12.34
CA GLU A 403 11.50 -11.55 13.06
C GLU A 403 11.42 -12.80 12.18
N ALA A 404 10.34 -12.91 11.38
CA ALA A 404 10.14 -14.05 10.50
C ALA A 404 11.21 -14.14 9.41
N LEU A 405 11.57 -13.00 8.80
CA LEU A 405 12.61 -12.93 7.77
C LEU A 405 13.99 -13.28 8.34
N MET A 406 14.37 -12.72 9.48
CA MET A 406 15.63 -13.04 10.15
C MET A 406 15.74 -14.53 10.49
N TYR A 407 14.64 -15.14 10.93
CA TYR A 407 14.65 -16.55 11.34
C TYR A 407 14.64 -17.52 10.14
N HIS A 408 13.81 -17.28 9.12
CA HIS A 408 13.59 -18.23 8.04
C HIS A 408 14.44 -17.99 6.79
N LEU A 409 14.94 -16.77 6.60
CA LEU A 409 15.72 -16.35 5.43
C LEU A 409 17.02 -15.61 5.84
N PRO A 410 17.85 -16.16 6.75
CA PRO A 410 18.95 -15.43 7.38
C PRO A 410 19.97 -14.82 6.40
N LYS A 411 20.16 -15.44 5.23
CA LYS A 411 21.12 -15.03 4.19
C LYS A 411 20.59 -14.04 3.16
N LEU A 412 19.29 -13.80 3.14
CA LEU A 412 18.69 -12.95 2.12
C LEU A 412 18.97 -11.48 2.47
N LYS A 413 19.36 -10.66 1.50
CA LYS A 413 19.47 -9.22 1.74
C LYS A 413 18.08 -8.61 1.75
N VAL A 414 17.65 -8.12 2.90
CA VAL A 414 16.35 -7.47 3.08
C VAL A 414 16.59 -6.00 3.38
N ARG A 415 15.89 -5.13 2.65
CA ARG A 415 15.77 -3.72 2.99
C ARG A 415 14.39 -3.47 3.55
N ARG A 416 14.35 -2.86 4.73
CA ARG A 416 13.13 -2.54 5.46
C ARG A 416 13.27 -1.13 6.02
N ALA A 417 12.52 -0.18 5.46
CA ALA A 417 12.48 1.17 6.00
C ALA A 417 11.81 1.18 7.38
N SER A 418 12.18 2.19 8.19
CA SER A 418 11.51 2.49 9.46
C SER A 418 10.09 3.02 9.26
N CYS A 419 9.81 3.56 8.07
CA CYS A 419 8.48 3.99 7.66
C CYS A 419 8.01 3.27 6.38
N GLY A 420 6.71 3.36 6.07
CA GLY A 420 6.08 2.73 4.89
C GLY A 420 5.46 1.36 5.18
N THR A 421 4.94 0.67 4.17
CA THR A 421 4.13 -0.56 4.38
C THR A 421 4.62 -1.81 3.67
N ALA A 422 5.86 -1.80 3.18
CA ALA A 422 6.45 -2.93 2.47
C ALA A 422 7.95 -3.10 2.76
N CYS A 423 8.43 -4.33 2.58
CA CYS A 423 9.87 -4.66 2.60
C CYS A 423 10.34 -5.06 1.19
N TRP A 424 11.61 -4.81 0.92
CA TRP A 424 12.30 -5.17 -0.32
C TRP A 424 13.25 -6.34 -0.08
N LEU A 425 13.13 -7.40 -0.87
CA LEU A 425 13.94 -8.62 -0.78
C LEU A 425 14.75 -8.75 -2.06
N GLU A 426 16.06 -8.61 -1.97
CA GLU A 426 16.98 -8.83 -3.09
C GLU A 426 17.18 -10.34 -3.27
N LEU A 427 16.85 -10.86 -4.45
CA LEU A 427 16.93 -12.28 -4.75
C LEU A 427 18.31 -12.68 -5.28
N PRO A 428 18.79 -13.89 -4.99
CA PRO A 428 19.97 -14.47 -5.63
C PRO A 428 19.83 -14.51 -7.16
N GLU A 429 20.93 -14.30 -7.89
CA GLU A 429 20.93 -14.19 -9.36
C GLU A 429 20.28 -15.36 -10.10
N HIS A 430 20.33 -16.57 -9.52
CA HIS A 430 19.74 -17.77 -10.12
C HIS A 430 18.22 -17.91 -9.89
N ILE A 431 17.60 -17.06 -9.07
CA ILE A 431 16.15 -17.06 -8.83
C ILE A 431 15.51 -15.93 -9.61
N ASP A 432 14.68 -16.27 -10.59
CA ASP A 432 13.87 -15.28 -11.32
C ASP A 432 12.68 -14.82 -10.46
N ALA A 433 12.59 -13.50 -10.22
CA ALA A 433 11.54 -12.89 -9.40
C ALA A 433 10.12 -13.17 -9.91
N VAL A 434 9.90 -13.17 -11.23
CA VAL A 434 8.58 -13.38 -11.84
C VAL A 434 8.15 -14.84 -11.68
N GLN A 435 9.06 -15.78 -11.90
CA GLN A 435 8.81 -17.20 -11.66
C GLN A 435 8.56 -17.49 -10.18
N LEU A 436 9.30 -16.83 -9.27
CA LEU A 436 9.06 -16.94 -7.84
C LEU A 436 7.65 -16.44 -7.48
N GLN A 437 7.22 -15.30 -8.01
CA GLN A 437 5.87 -14.78 -7.80
C GLN A 437 4.79 -15.78 -8.23
N ILE A 438 4.91 -16.37 -9.42
CA ILE A 438 3.95 -17.37 -9.93
C ILE A 438 3.89 -18.60 -9.01
N ARG A 439 5.06 -19.12 -8.60
CA ARG A 439 5.13 -20.29 -7.70
C ARG A 439 4.61 -19.97 -6.30
N ALA A 440 4.87 -18.76 -5.80
CA ALA A 440 4.35 -18.29 -4.52
C ALA A 440 2.82 -18.26 -4.55
N GLU A 441 2.23 -17.69 -5.60
CA GLU A 441 0.77 -17.60 -5.76
C GLU A 441 0.12 -18.99 -5.74
N GLN A 442 0.71 -19.98 -6.42
CA GLN A 442 0.27 -21.38 -6.40
C GLN A 442 0.30 -22.03 -5.01
N ASN A 443 1.13 -21.50 -4.10
CA ASN A 443 1.22 -21.94 -2.70
C ASN A 443 0.43 -21.03 -1.74
N GLY A 444 -0.47 -20.18 -2.26
CA GLY A 444 -1.32 -19.30 -1.46
C GLY A 444 -0.60 -18.04 -0.92
N LEU A 445 0.61 -17.76 -1.42
CA LEU A 445 1.45 -16.62 -1.04
C LEU A 445 1.46 -15.57 -2.15
N LEU A 446 0.90 -14.38 -1.90
CA LEU A 446 1.02 -13.26 -2.83
C LEU A 446 2.23 -12.41 -2.46
N LEU A 447 3.01 -12.03 -3.47
CA LEU A 447 4.14 -11.10 -3.39
C LEU A 447 4.31 -10.41 -4.74
N GLU A 448 5.09 -9.32 -4.79
CA GLU A 448 5.23 -8.51 -6.01
C GLU A 448 6.67 -8.56 -6.54
N ALA A 449 6.88 -9.14 -7.72
CA ALA A 449 8.15 -9.04 -8.45
C ALA A 449 8.35 -7.62 -8.97
N VAL A 450 9.61 -7.19 -8.99
CA VAL A 450 9.95 -5.82 -9.40
C VAL A 450 10.47 -5.83 -10.83
N SER A 451 9.90 -4.96 -11.66
CA SER A 451 10.13 -4.92 -13.11
C SER A 451 11.59 -4.75 -13.53
N ASP A 452 12.36 -3.94 -12.78
CA ASP A 452 13.72 -3.51 -13.15
C ASP A 452 14.80 -4.04 -12.18
N GLY A 453 14.63 -5.25 -11.63
CA GLY A 453 15.64 -5.86 -10.77
C GLY A 453 15.30 -7.28 -10.34
N ASN A 454 16.29 -8.02 -9.86
CA ASN A 454 16.06 -9.36 -9.32
C ASN A 454 15.63 -9.29 -7.85
N ALA A 455 14.40 -8.84 -7.62
CA ALA A 455 13.88 -8.61 -6.28
C ALA A 455 12.37 -8.78 -6.22
N VAL A 456 11.89 -9.01 -4.99
CA VAL A 456 10.46 -9.05 -4.67
C VAL A 456 10.14 -8.12 -3.52
N ARG A 457 8.89 -7.69 -3.46
CA ARG A 457 8.35 -6.83 -2.42
C ARG A 457 7.28 -7.56 -1.64
N LEU A 458 7.33 -7.41 -0.32
CA LEU A 458 6.35 -7.95 0.61
C LEU A 458 5.62 -6.80 1.30
N GLY A 459 4.39 -6.52 0.87
CA GLY A 459 3.51 -5.59 1.56
C GLY A 459 2.91 -6.23 2.81
N PHE A 460 2.97 -5.56 3.96
CA PHE A 460 2.48 -6.13 5.23
C PHE A 460 1.23 -5.43 5.77
N SER A 461 0.70 -4.44 5.05
CA SER A 461 -0.47 -3.68 5.48
C SER A 461 -1.80 -4.44 5.38
N ALA A 462 -1.88 -5.51 4.58
CA ALA A 462 -3.09 -6.30 4.41
C ALA A 462 -3.13 -7.60 5.23
N ILE A 463 -1.99 -8.25 5.44
CA ILE A 463 -1.87 -9.52 6.16
C ILE A 463 -1.94 -9.33 7.69
N GLU A 464 -2.50 -10.30 8.39
CA GLU A 464 -2.53 -10.35 9.86
C GLU A 464 -1.19 -10.77 10.44
N ALA A 465 -0.84 -10.23 11.61
CA ALA A 465 0.45 -10.48 12.26
C ALA A 465 0.74 -11.97 12.52
N ASP A 466 -0.28 -12.75 12.91
CA ASP A 466 -0.18 -14.18 13.19
C ASP A 466 0.05 -15.04 11.93
N LYS A 467 -0.34 -14.56 10.75
CA LYS A 467 -0.15 -15.24 9.46
C LYS A 467 1.21 -14.96 8.82
N ILE A 468 1.93 -13.94 9.28
CA ILE A 468 3.19 -13.50 8.67
C ILE A 468 4.26 -14.60 8.71
N GLU A 469 4.50 -15.23 9.87
CA GLU A 469 5.50 -16.30 9.98
C GLU A 469 5.19 -17.46 9.02
N GLY A 470 3.90 -17.84 8.92
CA GLY A 470 3.45 -18.90 8.03
C GLY A 470 3.78 -18.61 6.56
N GLY A 471 3.50 -17.39 6.10
CA GLY A 471 3.78 -16.98 4.73
C GLY A 471 5.28 -16.84 4.44
N VAL A 472 6.06 -16.30 5.37
CA VAL A 472 7.54 -16.25 5.23
C VAL A 472 8.15 -17.65 5.21
N ARG A 473 7.59 -18.61 5.96
CA ARG A 473 8.02 -20.01 5.91
C ARG A 473 7.76 -20.65 4.54
N VAL A 474 6.64 -20.33 3.88
CA VAL A 474 6.36 -20.76 2.51
C VAL A 474 7.38 -20.16 1.56
N LEU A 475 7.65 -18.85 1.67
CA LEU A 475 8.67 -18.17 0.87
C LEU A 475 10.05 -18.82 1.04
N ALA A 476 10.45 -19.10 2.29
CA ALA A 476 11.71 -19.74 2.59
C ALA A 476 11.83 -21.13 1.95
N LYS A 477 10.76 -21.92 1.89
CA LYS A 477 10.79 -23.22 1.18
C LYS A 477 11.00 -23.04 -0.33
N LEU A 478 10.37 -22.04 -0.93
CA LEU A 478 10.48 -21.78 -2.37
C LEU A 478 11.88 -21.27 -2.75
N ILE A 479 12.44 -20.37 -1.95
CA ILE A 479 13.79 -19.84 -2.16
C ILE A 479 14.84 -20.91 -1.81
N ASN A 480 14.76 -21.56 -0.64
CA ASN A 480 15.74 -22.57 -0.21
C ASN A 480 15.67 -23.88 -1.01
N GLY A 481 14.55 -24.17 -1.68
CA GLY A 481 14.48 -25.26 -2.65
C GLY A 481 15.30 -25.00 -3.92
N ALA A 482 15.50 -23.72 -4.28
CA ALA A 482 16.28 -23.28 -5.43
C ALA A 482 17.73 -22.89 -5.07
N LEU A 483 17.98 -22.34 -3.88
CA LEU A 483 19.30 -21.98 -3.32
C LEU A 483 20.25 -23.18 -3.08
N GLN A 484 19.83 -24.42 -3.36
CA GLN A 484 20.59 -25.62 -2.97
C GLN A 484 21.89 -25.84 -3.77
N ALA A 485 22.12 -25.11 -4.86
CA ALA A 485 23.20 -25.43 -5.80
C ALA A 485 24.60 -24.91 -5.43
N GLU A 486 24.73 -23.99 -4.46
CA GLU A 486 26.02 -23.30 -4.18
C GLU A 486 26.39 -23.20 -2.69
N GLU A 487 25.71 -23.93 -1.79
CA GLU A 487 25.97 -23.80 -0.35
C GLU A 487 27.21 -24.58 0.11
N GLU A 488 28.12 -23.89 0.83
CA GLU A 488 29.15 -24.51 1.65
C GLU A 488 28.48 -25.48 2.64
N THR A 489 28.82 -26.76 2.56
CA THR A 489 28.36 -27.80 3.47
C THR A 489 29.34 -27.95 4.63
N LEU A 490 28.87 -28.47 5.76
CA LEU A 490 29.71 -28.74 6.93
C LEU A 490 30.90 -29.65 6.60
N GLU A 491 30.76 -30.53 5.61
CA GLU A 491 31.79 -31.47 5.15
C GLU A 491 32.83 -30.79 4.25
N ALA A 492 32.42 -29.81 3.44
CA ALA A 492 33.28 -29.07 2.53
C ALA A 492 33.74 -27.71 3.10
N ALA A 493 33.40 -27.41 4.36
CA ALA A 493 33.63 -26.11 4.95
C ALA A 493 35.12 -25.82 5.14
N SER A 494 35.56 -24.62 4.74
CA SER A 494 36.90 -24.13 5.06
C SER A 494 36.96 -23.71 6.53
N GLY A 495 37.91 -24.30 7.26
CA GLY A 495 38.13 -24.03 8.69
C GLY A 495 38.17 -25.27 9.56
N ARG A 496 38.35 -25.07 10.86
CA ARG A 496 38.38 -26.15 11.86
C ARG A 496 36.98 -26.32 12.45
N ARG A 497 36.39 -27.49 12.26
CA ARG A 497 35.16 -27.89 12.97
C ARG A 497 35.46 -28.03 14.47
N LEU A 498 34.66 -27.38 15.31
CA LEU A 498 34.84 -27.38 16.75
C LEU A 498 34.16 -28.61 17.36
N SER A 499 34.92 -29.38 18.15
CA SER A 499 34.39 -30.45 18.99
C SER A 499 33.77 -29.90 20.28
N ALA A 500 33.05 -30.72 21.04
CA ALA A 500 32.54 -30.34 22.37
C ALA A 500 33.64 -29.73 23.28
N GLY A 501 34.85 -30.29 23.26
CA GLY A 501 35.98 -29.80 24.04
C GLY A 501 36.56 -28.47 23.53
N ASP A 502 36.46 -28.20 22.23
CA ASP A 502 36.82 -26.90 21.68
C ASP A 502 35.77 -25.84 22.03
N LEU A 503 34.48 -26.17 21.87
CA LEU A 503 33.37 -25.30 22.21
C LEU A 503 33.38 -24.90 23.69
N GLN A 504 33.69 -25.84 24.59
CA GLN A 504 33.76 -25.56 26.03
C GLN A 504 34.91 -24.59 26.38
N ARG A 505 35.94 -24.52 25.55
CA ARG A 505 37.10 -23.63 25.75
C ARG A 505 36.92 -22.27 25.08
N GLU A 506 36.31 -22.25 23.90
CA GLU A 506 36.29 -21.08 23.01
C GLU A 506 35.00 -20.26 23.10
N MET A 507 33.87 -20.85 23.52
CA MET A 507 32.59 -20.13 23.62
C MET A 507 32.45 -19.26 24.88
N PRO A 508 32.89 -19.68 26.09
CA PRO A 508 32.76 -18.84 27.28
C PRO A 508 33.54 -17.53 27.16
N GLY A 509 32.86 -16.39 27.30
CA GLY A 509 33.48 -15.06 27.17
C GLY A 509 33.57 -14.53 25.73
N ALA A 510 33.23 -15.33 24.72
CA ALA A 510 33.30 -14.91 23.34
C ALA A 510 32.27 -13.79 23.03
N VAL A 511 32.70 -12.85 22.18
CA VAL A 511 31.84 -11.79 21.67
C VAL A 511 31.73 -11.93 20.15
N PHE A 512 30.52 -12.18 19.67
CA PHE A 512 30.23 -12.29 18.24
C PHE A 512 29.71 -10.96 17.71
N LEU A 513 30.30 -10.51 16.60
CA LEU A 513 29.90 -9.34 15.84
C LEU A 513 29.48 -9.77 14.44
N GLY A 514 28.34 -9.30 13.99
CA GLY A 514 27.84 -9.63 12.66
C GLY A 514 26.81 -8.63 12.17
N THR A 515 26.25 -8.93 11.00
CA THR A 515 25.16 -8.16 10.41
C THR A 515 24.03 -9.12 10.11
N ASN A 516 22.81 -8.80 10.53
CA ASN A 516 21.65 -9.65 10.29
C ASN A 516 21.10 -9.46 8.86
N THR A 517 20.07 -10.23 8.54
CA THR A 517 19.32 -10.22 7.27
C THR A 517 18.79 -8.84 6.88
N LEU A 518 18.51 -7.99 7.86
CA LEU A 518 17.96 -6.64 7.68
C LEU A 518 19.06 -5.58 7.48
N GLY A 519 20.34 -5.99 7.49
CA GLY A 519 21.48 -5.07 7.40
C GLY A 519 21.89 -4.43 8.73
N GLU A 520 21.26 -4.84 9.84
CA GLU A 520 21.52 -4.28 11.18
C GLU A 520 22.74 -4.97 11.80
N SER A 521 23.65 -4.18 12.38
CA SER A 521 24.81 -4.74 13.07
C SER A 521 24.39 -5.29 14.44
N TYR A 522 24.85 -6.49 14.79
CA TYR A 522 24.58 -7.08 16.10
C TYR A 522 25.85 -7.43 16.86
N ARG A 523 25.71 -7.49 18.18
CA ARG A 523 26.72 -7.96 19.14
C ARG A 523 26.08 -9.00 20.06
N ILE A 524 26.70 -10.18 20.17
CA ILE A 524 26.27 -11.23 21.11
C ILE A 524 27.43 -11.51 22.06
N GLU A 525 27.20 -11.37 23.36
CA GLU A 525 28.17 -11.69 24.40
C GLU A 525 27.80 -13.00 25.08
N LEU A 526 28.71 -13.97 25.06
CA LEU A 526 28.56 -15.23 25.77
C LEU A 526 29.20 -15.13 27.15
N LYS A 527 28.42 -15.33 28.21
CA LYS A 527 28.92 -15.37 29.59
C LYS A 527 29.29 -16.81 29.97
N GLN A 528 30.24 -16.94 30.90
CA GLN A 528 30.77 -18.23 31.34
C GLN A 528 29.73 -19.10 32.06
N ASP A 529 28.70 -18.49 32.64
CA ASP A 529 27.60 -19.15 33.33
C ASP A 529 26.52 -19.72 32.39
N GLY A 530 26.73 -19.64 31.07
CA GLY A 530 25.76 -20.05 30.06
C GLY A 530 24.73 -18.97 29.70
N THR A 531 24.80 -17.78 30.29
CA THR A 531 23.97 -16.64 29.88
C THR A 531 24.49 -16.03 28.57
N MET A 532 23.62 -15.53 27.71
CA MET A 532 24.00 -14.73 26.54
C MET A 532 23.23 -13.42 26.47
N LEU A 533 23.92 -12.35 26.09
CA LEU A 533 23.38 -11.00 25.92
C LEU A 533 23.46 -10.61 24.45
N GLY A 534 22.36 -10.16 23.87
CA GLY A 534 22.26 -9.71 22.49
C GLY A 534 21.98 -8.21 22.41
N TYR A 535 22.62 -7.54 21.46
CA TYR A 535 22.41 -6.14 21.13
C TYR A 535 22.28 -6.02 19.60
N SER A 536 21.24 -5.37 19.09
CA SER A 536 21.10 -5.02 17.67
C SER A 536 21.13 -3.49 17.50
N ARG A 537 21.77 -3.02 16.43
CA ARG A 537 21.91 -1.60 16.11
C ARG A 537 21.02 -1.25 14.91
N ASN A 538 19.94 -0.54 15.18
CA ASN A 538 19.21 0.22 14.18
C ASN A 538 19.76 1.66 14.14
N ASP A 539 19.75 2.29 12.96
CA ASP A 539 20.54 3.47 12.55
C ASP A 539 20.46 4.76 13.40
N VAL A 540 19.89 4.74 14.61
CA VAL A 540 19.81 5.94 15.47
C VAL A 540 20.27 5.71 16.92
N GLU A 541 20.10 4.51 17.54
CA GLU A 541 20.58 4.21 18.91
C GLU A 541 20.59 2.68 19.18
N MET A 542 21.41 2.17 20.12
CA MET A 542 21.51 0.73 20.46
C MET A 542 20.35 0.28 21.37
N ASP A 543 19.13 0.24 20.84
CA ASP A 543 17.93 0.12 21.71
C ASP A 543 17.35 -1.29 21.85
N GLU A 544 17.65 -2.22 20.93
CA GLU A 544 17.13 -3.58 21.03
C GLU A 544 18.13 -4.52 21.70
N THR A 545 17.76 -4.96 22.90
CA THR A 545 18.50 -5.95 23.67
C THR A 545 17.64 -7.17 23.95
N ASP A 546 18.26 -8.35 23.93
CA ASP A 546 17.62 -9.57 24.41
C ASP A 546 18.60 -10.39 25.24
N MET A 547 18.06 -11.23 26.11
CA MET A 547 18.84 -12.16 26.94
C MET A 547 18.44 -13.58 26.59
N GLY A 548 19.39 -14.50 26.67
CA GLY A 548 19.14 -15.91 26.44
C GLY A 548 20.08 -16.80 27.22
N ARG A 549 20.04 -18.09 26.89
CA ARG A 549 20.97 -19.08 27.38
C ARG A 549 21.62 -19.83 26.22
N TRP A 550 22.86 -20.25 26.44
CA TRP A 550 23.58 -21.14 25.56
C TRP A 550 24.12 -22.33 26.37
N TRP A 551 24.24 -23.47 25.71
CA TRP A 551 24.79 -24.70 26.29
C TRP A 551 25.32 -25.61 25.18
N LEU A 552 25.96 -26.71 25.57
CA LEU A 552 26.49 -27.71 24.64
C LEU A 552 25.62 -28.98 24.66
N ASP A 553 25.38 -29.55 23.49
CA ASP A 553 24.65 -30.81 23.29
C ASP A 553 25.51 -31.69 22.37
N GLY A 554 26.45 -32.43 22.96
CA GLY A 554 27.54 -33.09 22.23
C GLY A 554 28.43 -32.06 21.51
N ASP A 555 28.70 -32.30 20.22
CA ASP A 555 29.48 -31.38 19.37
C ASP A 555 28.64 -30.20 18.81
N GLN A 556 27.46 -29.96 19.37
CA GLN A 556 26.59 -28.85 18.95
C GLN A 556 26.60 -27.74 19.98
N TRP A 557 26.76 -26.52 19.49
CA TRP A 557 26.47 -25.32 20.25
C TRP A 557 24.96 -25.02 20.15
N VAL A 558 24.32 -24.88 21.30
CA VAL A 558 22.88 -24.69 21.39
C VAL A 558 22.60 -23.35 22.05
N ARG A 559 21.63 -22.62 21.51
CA ARG A 559 21.14 -21.38 22.11
C ARG A 559 19.62 -21.31 22.15
N GLN A 560 19.13 -20.52 23.09
CA GLN A 560 17.73 -20.13 23.19
C GLN A 560 17.65 -18.70 23.75
N TRP A 561 17.13 -17.79 22.95
CA TRP A 561 16.81 -16.43 23.36
C TRP A 561 15.53 -16.40 24.19
N ARG A 562 15.27 -15.30 24.89
CA ARG A 562 14.00 -15.07 25.57
C ARG A 562 12.92 -14.64 24.57
N ASN A 563 13.24 -13.72 23.67
CA ASN A 563 12.29 -13.14 22.72
C ASN A 563 12.74 -13.35 21.27
N TRP A 564 14.00 -13.06 20.95
CA TRP A 564 14.52 -13.20 19.59
C TRP A 564 14.37 -14.63 19.06
N SER A 565 14.17 -14.76 17.75
CA SER A 565 13.95 -16.09 17.13
C SER A 565 12.81 -16.88 17.78
N TYR A 566 11.75 -16.19 18.23
CA TYR A 566 10.58 -16.77 18.91
C TYR A 566 10.90 -17.55 20.19
N GLY A 567 12.04 -17.25 20.83
CA GLY A 567 12.54 -18.02 21.97
C GLY A 567 12.72 -19.52 21.68
N ARG A 568 12.89 -19.90 20.40
CA ARG A 568 13.06 -21.31 20.00
C ARG A 568 14.48 -21.77 20.27
N LYS A 569 14.59 -23.03 20.69
CA LYS A 569 15.88 -23.74 20.80
C LYS A 569 16.46 -23.92 19.39
N ALA A 570 17.70 -23.49 19.19
CA ALA A 570 18.44 -23.70 17.95
C ALA A 570 19.79 -24.35 18.25
N SER A 571 20.11 -25.40 17.50
CA SER A 571 21.35 -26.18 17.63
C SER A 571 22.19 -26.09 16.37
N PHE A 572 23.49 -25.89 16.53
CA PHE A 572 24.41 -25.63 15.44
C PHE A 572 25.69 -26.44 15.57
N PHE A 573 26.20 -26.96 14.46
CA PHE A 573 27.61 -27.31 14.34
C PHE A 573 28.41 -26.04 14.03
N VAL A 574 29.60 -25.90 14.63
CA VAL A 574 30.40 -24.68 14.54
C VAL A 574 31.72 -24.95 13.84
N VAL A 575 32.07 -24.10 12.87
CA VAL A 575 33.37 -24.11 12.19
C VAL A 575 34.05 -22.76 12.41
N ALA A 576 35.32 -22.78 12.84
CA ALA A 576 36.13 -21.60 13.03
C ALA A 576 37.16 -21.45 11.89
N GLU A 577 37.20 -20.28 11.26
CA GLU A 577 38.11 -19.91 10.18
C GLU A 577 38.77 -18.56 10.52
N GLY A 578 39.95 -18.62 11.15
CA GLY A 578 40.61 -17.42 11.69
C GLY A 578 39.74 -16.76 12.77
N HIS A 579 39.38 -15.49 12.57
CA HIS A 579 38.46 -14.75 13.46
C HIS A 579 36.98 -14.93 13.10
N ARG A 580 36.63 -15.78 12.13
CA ARG A 580 35.25 -15.99 11.69
C ARG A 580 34.70 -17.30 12.26
N ILE A 581 33.49 -17.26 12.77
CA ILE A 581 32.68 -18.43 13.12
C ILE A 581 31.58 -18.61 12.07
N LYS A 582 31.35 -19.86 11.69
CA LYS A 582 30.27 -20.30 10.80
C LYS A 582 29.37 -21.30 11.56
N TRP A 583 28.05 -21.12 11.48
CA TRP A 583 27.07 -22.01 12.08
C TRP A 583 26.35 -22.85 11.03
N PHE A 584 26.32 -24.16 11.23
CA PHE A 584 25.66 -25.12 10.33
C PHE A 584 24.49 -25.80 11.05
N ASN A 585 23.37 -25.98 10.35
CA ASN A 585 22.23 -26.71 10.89
C ASN A 585 22.47 -28.24 10.93
N GLN A 586 21.47 -28.98 11.41
CA GLN A 586 21.52 -30.44 11.48
C GLN A 586 21.65 -31.13 10.11
N ALA A 587 21.21 -30.48 9.03
CA ALA A 587 21.39 -30.97 7.67
C ALA A 587 22.78 -30.65 7.10
N GLY A 588 23.69 -30.11 7.91
CA GLY A 588 25.05 -29.75 7.49
C GLY A 588 25.11 -28.51 6.59
N LYS A 589 24.09 -27.67 6.57
CA LYS A 589 24.04 -26.46 5.75
C LYS A 589 24.42 -25.23 6.55
N LEU A 590 25.27 -24.37 5.98
CA LEU A 590 25.62 -23.08 6.57
C LEU A 590 24.35 -22.24 6.76
N ILE A 591 24.12 -21.71 7.96
CA ILE A 591 22.97 -20.86 8.30
C ILE A 591 23.39 -19.39 8.42
N ASP A 592 24.50 -19.13 9.12
CA ASP A 592 24.97 -17.79 9.42
C ASP A 592 26.48 -17.81 9.74
N ALA A 593 27.12 -16.65 9.77
CA ALA A 593 28.50 -16.47 10.20
C ALA A 593 28.71 -15.13 10.90
N ALA A 594 29.60 -15.10 11.89
CA ALA A 594 29.99 -13.90 12.62
C ALA A 594 31.51 -13.80 12.77
N VAL A 595 31.97 -12.62 13.17
CA VAL A 595 33.36 -12.37 13.58
C VAL A 595 33.44 -12.43 15.10
N ILE A 596 34.43 -13.14 15.63
CA ILE A 596 34.78 -13.09 17.05
C ILE A 596 35.62 -11.83 17.26
N ALA A 597 35.16 -10.93 18.14
CA ALA A 597 36.00 -9.81 18.56
C ALA A 597 37.22 -10.36 19.31
N SER A 598 38.41 -10.01 18.84
CA SER A 598 39.66 -10.13 19.60
C SER A 598 39.65 -9.14 20.76
N GLU A 599 40.13 -9.55 21.93
CA GLU A 599 40.34 -8.68 23.11
C GLU A 599 41.15 -7.41 22.79
#